data_AF-A0A759M7W6-F1
#
_entry.id   AF-A0A759M7W6-F1
#
_cell.length_a   1.000
_cell.length_b   1.000
_cell.length_c   1.000
_cell.angle_alpha   90.00
_cell.angle_beta   90.00
_cell.angle_gamma   90.00
#
_symmetry.space_group_name_H-M   'P 1'
#
loop_
_entity.id
_entity.type
_entity.pdbx_description
1 polymer ?
#
loop_
_entity_poly.entity_id
_entity_poly.type
_entity_poly.pdbx_seq_one_letter_code
_entity_poly.pdbx_strand_id
1 'polypeptide(L)'
;MTQRYTPEQAERMKKRRYWFYVDGQRFSSAKVVNDYLGESLCHAAWRADLIAASGGENMQIGDRTVPVKRGGHTIVLERREDLIDKSVRDYNAARKKLLSVGWSAEEIDNLGNGQLYSEYKAELARQRLDTPHFEKQEIKYTRVKIRPAQGGFRARVMTNWDNRCAITGTGLALEAAHIISHASGGAPTVENGLCLAADLHTLMDRGHLLIDGNVVRLSDEAKEEPRYSGLDGTVLRNPRRPVVFPDSQ
;
A
#
# COMPACT_ATOMS: atom_id res chain seq x y z
N MET A 1 -15.78 14.13 -26.08
CA MET A 1 -15.80 13.07 -25.04
C MET A 1 -14.61 12.16 -25.27
N THR A 2 -13.57 12.27 -24.44
CA THR A 2 -12.36 11.44 -24.56
C THR A 2 -12.62 10.09 -23.92
N GLN A 3 -12.75 9.05 -24.75
CA GLN A 3 -12.93 7.67 -24.31
C GLN A 3 -11.70 7.26 -23.49
N ARG A 4 -11.90 6.97 -22.19
CA ARG A 4 -10.83 6.51 -21.30
C ARG A 4 -10.48 5.07 -21.67
N TYR A 5 -9.19 4.82 -21.91
CA TYR A 5 -8.64 3.50 -22.21
C TYR A 5 -8.95 2.49 -21.10
N THR A 6 -9.12 1.21 -21.49
CA THR A 6 -9.30 0.11 -20.54
C THR A 6 -8.00 -0.19 -19.79
N PRO A 7 -8.06 -0.79 -18.59
CA PRO A 7 -6.87 -1.20 -17.84
C PRO A 7 -5.91 -2.09 -18.64
N GLU A 8 -6.41 -3.02 -19.46
CA GLU A 8 -5.59 -3.86 -20.37
C GLU A 8 -4.89 -3.05 -21.47
N GLN A 9 -5.57 -2.03 -22.03
CA GLN A 9 -4.96 -1.12 -23.00
C GLN A 9 -3.87 -0.27 -22.33
N ALA A 10 -4.11 0.20 -21.11
CA ALA A 10 -3.10 0.92 -20.32
C ALA A 10 -1.90 0.04 -19.94
N GLU A 11 -2.10 -1.26 -19.75
CA GLU A 11 -1.07 -2.26 -19.41
C GLU A 11 -0.24 -2.70 -20.64
N ARG A 12 -0.85 -2.80 -21.84
CA ARG A 12 -0.13 -2.96 -23.12
C ARG A 12 0.78 -1.77 -23.43
N MET A 13 0.45 -0.58 -22.91
CA MET A 13 1.17 0.68 -23.12
C MET A 13 2.38 0.91 -22.20
N LYS A 14 3.10 -0.15 -21.84
CA LYS A 14 4.56 -0.23 -21.55
C LYS A 14 5.27 1.13 -21.58
N LYS A 15 5.12 1.91 -20.52
CA LYS A 15 5.73 3.23 -20.37
C LYS A 15 7.23 3.02 -20.13
N ARG A 16 8.08 3.49 -21.07
CA ARG A 16 9.57 3.63 -20.99
C ARG A 16 10.43 2.62 -21.78
N ARG A 17 9.96 2.13 -22.94
CA ARG A 17 10.76 1.24 -23.82
C ARG A 17 11.13 1.85 -25.17
N TYR A 18 11.11 3.18 -25.26
CA TYR A 18 11.41 3.88 -26.51
C TYR A 18 12.39 5.03 -26.27
N TRP A 19 13.41 5.12 -27.12
CA TRP A 19 14.09 6.39 -27.38
C TRP A 19 13.15 7.28 -28.19
N PHE A 20 13.18 8.57 -27.91
CA PHE A 20 12.43 9.57 -28.64
C PHE A 20 13.39 10.34 -29.52
N TYR A 21 13.08 10.47 -30.79
CA TYR A 21 13.83 11.32 -31.71
C TYR A 21 12.91 12.46 -32.13
N VAL A 22 13.35 13.69 -31.90
CA VAL A 22 12.64 14.91 -32.31
C VAL A 22 13.59 15.69 -33.22
N ASP A 23 13.22 15.83 -34.49
CA ASP A 23 14.06 16.41 -35.55
C ASP A 23 15.49 15.82 -35.57
N GLY A 24 15.59 14.52 -35.29
CA GLY A 24 16.85 13.78 -35.24
C GLY A 24 17.57 13.81 -33.88
N GLN A 25 17.18 14.69 -32.94
CA GLN A 25 17.75 14.72 -31.60
C GLN A 25 17.13 13.65 -30.70
N ARG A 26 17.97 12.87 -30.01
CA ARG A 26 17.54 11.75 -29.16
C ARG A 26 17.26 12.16 -27.71
N PHE A 27 16.18 11.66 -27.14
CA PHE A 27 15.73 11.88 -25.76
C PHE A 27 15.34 10.58 -25.06
N SER A 28 15.50 10.57 -23.74
CA SER A 28 15.33 9.37 -22.91
C SER A 28 13.88 9.06 -22.50
N SER A 29 12.97 10.03 -22.60
CA SER A 29 11.56 9.82 -22.26
C SER A 29 10.65 10.90 -22.83
N ALA A 30 9.36 10.57 -22.93
CA ALA A 30 8.31 11.52 -23.30
C ALA A 30 8.25 12.76 -22.38
N LYS A 31 8.55 12.61 -21.08
CA LYS A 31 8.59 13.74 -20.16
C LYS A 31 9.70 14.72 -20.56
N VAL A 32 10.91 14.21 -20.80
CA VAL A 32 12.05 15.04 -21.20
C VAL A 32 11.79 15.72 -22.54
N VAL A 33 11.13 15.03 -23.48
CA VAL A 33 10.70 15.65 -24.76
C VAL A 33 9.70 16.78 -24.52
N ASN A 34 8.65 16.55 -23.73
CA ASN A 34 7.66 17.57 -23.45
C ASN A 34 8.27 18.78 -22.71
N ASP A 35 9.17 18.53 -21.76
CA ASP A 35 9.89 19.59 -21.05
C ASP A 35 10.79 20.39 -22.02
N TYR A 36 11.42 19.73 -23.00
CA TYR A 36 12.24 20.36 -24.05
C TYR A 36 11.40 21.19 -25.04
N LEU A 37 10.23 20.67 -25.44
CA LEU A 37 9.33 21.34 -26.38
C LEU A 37 8.46 22.41 -25.75
N GLY A 38 8.41 22.48 -24.41
CA GLY A 38 7.51 23.38 -23.67
C GLY A 38 6.03 23.01 -23.78
N GLU A 39 5.69 21.88 -24.41
CA GLU A 39 4.32 21.45 -24.69
C GLU A 39 4.13 19.94 -24.48
N SER A 40 2.91 19.52 -24.13
CA SER A 40 2.57 18.11 -23.84
C SER A 40 2.23 17.30 -25.11
N LEU A 41 3.16 17.29 -26.07
CA LEU A 41 2.94 16.66 -27.37
C LEU A 41 3.04 15.13 -27.32
N CYS A 42 3.92 14.57 -26.47
CA CYS A 42 4.19 13.13 -26.39
C CYS A 42 3.40 12.39 -25.27
N HIS A 43 2.13 12.72 -25.07
CA HIS A 43 1.31 12.09 -24.03
C HIS A 43 1.01 10.61 -24.33
N ALA A 44 0.56 9.87 -23.32
CA ALA A 44 0.52 8.40 -23.36
C ALA A 44 -0.40 7.81 -24.44
N ALA A 45 -1.59 8.40 -24.60
CA ALA A 45 -2.59 8.00 -25.60
C ALA A 45 -1.99 8.01 -27.01
N TRP A 46 -1.53 9.19 -27.44
CA TRP A 46 -0.93 9.38 -28.76
C TRP A 46 0.25 8.44 -29.04
N ARG A 47 1.15 8.25 -28.06
CA ARG A 47 2.30 7.34 -28.24
C ARG A 47 1.86 5.92 -28.53
N ALA A 48 0.79 5.47 -27.90
CA ALA A 48 0.30 4.12 -28.08
C ALA A 48 -0.33 3.91 -29.45
N ASP A 49 -1.10 4.89 -29.93
CA ASP A 49 -1.68 4.85 -31.26
C ASP A 49 -0.57 4.80 -32.33
N LEU A 50 0.49 5.61 -32.15
CA LEU A 50 1.66 5.60 -33.03
C LEU A 50 2.39 4.25 -33.03
N ILE A 51 2.62 3.67 -31.85
CA ILE A 51 3.27 2.36 -31.71
C ILE A 51 2.40 1.27 -32.36
N ALA A 52 1.09 1.26 -32.10
CA ALA A 52 0.17 0.30 -32.69
C ALA A 52 0.16 0.38 -34.23
N ALA A 53 0.14 1.60 -34.78
CA ALA A 53 0.20 1.83 -36.23
C ALA A 53 1.54 1.42 -36.86
N SER A 54 2.60 1.29 -36.06
CA SER A 54 3.97 0.97 -36.53
C SER A 54 4.37 -0.49 -36.31
N GLY A 55 3.41 -1.38 -36.04
CA GLY A 55 3.66 -2.81 -35.80
C GLY A 55 3.45 -3.25 -34.36
N GLY A 56 3.19 -2.32 -33.44
CA GLY A 56 2.71 -2.60 -32.08
C GLY A 56 3.60 -3.55 -31.30
N GLU A 57 3.05 -4.71 -30.95
CA GLU A 57 3.75 -5.73 -30.16
C GLU A 57 4.83 -6.48 -30.95
N ASN A 58 4.73 -6.48 -32.29
CA ASN A 58 5.64 -7.19 -33.18
C ASN A 58 6.95 -6.42 -33.46
N MET A 59 6.99 -5.11 -33.17
CA MET A 59 8.21 -4.31 -33.31
C MET A 59 9.35 -4.92 -32.49
N GLN A 60 10.53 -5.13 -33.04
CA GLN A 60 11.70 -5.63 -32.33
C GLN A 60 12.52 -4.50 -31.70
N ILE A 61 13.48 -4.84 -30.83
CA ILE A 61 14.45 -3.85 -30.33
C ILE A 61 15.23 -3.28 -31.52
N GLY A 62 15.37 -1.95 -31.56
CA GLY A 62 15.93 -1.20 -32.68
C GLY A 62 14.88 -0.72 -33.69
N ASP A 63 13.68 -1.28 -33.70
CA ASP A 63 12.63 -0.87 -34.64
C ASP A 63 12.13 0.54 -34.34
N ARG A 64 11.89 1.30 -35.41
CA ARG A 64 11.40 2.67 -35.34
C ARG A 64 9.95 2.75 -35.77
N THR A 65 9.18 3.61 -35.12
CA THR A 65 7.85 3.97 -35.57
C THR A 65 7.93 4.74 -36.89
N VAL A 66 6.81 4.80 -37.60
CA VAL A 66 6.69 5.76 -38.70
C VAL A 66 6.95 7.19 -38.19
N PRO A 67 7.68 8.04 -38.93
CA PRO A 67 7.86 9.44 -38.56
C PRO A 67 6.53 10.20 -38.62
N VAL A 68 6.23 10.98 -37.58
CA VAL A 68 5.00 11.79 -37.52
C VAL A 68 5.34 13.25 -37.24
N LYS A 69 4.76 14.15 -38.04
CA LYS A 69 4.82 15.59 -37.76
C LYS A 69 3.81 15.96 -36.66
N ARG A 70 4.29 16.58 -35.58
CA ARG A 70 3.46 17.00 -34.45
C ARG A 70 4.07 18.25 -33.80
N GLY A 71 3.27 19.31 -33.66
CA GLY A 71 3.72 20.59 -33.10
C GLY A 71 4.87 21.23 -33.88
N GLY A 72 4.91 21.05 -35.21
CA GLY A 72 6.00 21.55 -36.06
C GLY A 72 7.24 20.65 -36.12
N HIS A 73 7.35 19.66 -35.25
CA HIS A 73 8.50 18.76 -35.16
C HIS A 73 8.22 17.39 -35.78
N THR A 74 9.26 16.73 -36.29
CA THR A 74 9.20 15.34 -36.73
C THR A 74 9.59 14.42 -35.58
N ILE A 75 8.66 13.58 -35.12
CA ILE A 75 8.86 12.70 -33.98
C ILE A 75 8.89 11.24 -34.44
N VAL A 76 9.91 10.50 -33.97
CA VAL A 76 10.09 9.06 -34.17
C VAL A 76 10.36 8.39 -32.83
N LEU A 77 9.77 7.22 -32.60
CA LEU A 77 10.05 6.41 -31.42
C LEU A 77 10.85 5.18 -31.84
N GLU A 78 11.96 4.88 -31.18
CA GLU A 78 12.76 3.68 -31.43
C GLU A 78 12.67 2.74 -30.24
N ARG A 79 12.24 1.50 -30.48
CA ARG A 79 12.16 0.48 -29.42
C ARG A 79 13.57 0.18 -28.92
N ARG A 80 13.78 0.21 -27.61
CA ARG A 80 15.09 -0.05 -27.02
C ARG A 80 15.03 -1.19 -26.01
N GLU A 81 16.16 -1.87 -25.83
CA GLU A 81 16.36 -2.74 -24.69
C GLU A 81 16.64 -1.91 -23.43
N ASP A 82 16.55 -2.56 -22.28
CA ASP A 82 16.95 -2.01 -20.99
C ASP A 82 16.04 -0.92 -20.41
N LEU A 83 15.03 -1.42 -19.71
CA LEU A 83 14.79 -1.22 -18.28
C LEU A 83 13.65 -2.19 -17.92
N ILE A 84 13.80 -2.99 -16.86
CA ILE A 84 12.63 -3.65 -16.24
C ILE A 84 11.58 -2.58 -16.05
N ASP A 85 10.39 -2.82 -16.60
CA ASP A 85 9.30 -1.86 -16.64
C ASP A 85 9.19 -1.20 -15.27
N LYS A 86 9.12 0.14 -15.22
CA LYS A 86 9.02 0.81 -13.92
C LYS A 86 7.80 0.28 -13.16
N SER A 87 6.70 -0.07 -13.83
CA SER A 87 5.55 -0.71 -13.19
C SER A 87 5.90 -2.09 -12.64
N VAL A 88 6.64 -2.92 -13.38
CA VAL A 88 7.08 -4.25 -12.93
C VAL A 88 8.08 -4.15 -11.79
N ARG A 89 8.98 -3.17 -11.81
CA ARG A 89 9.91 -2.90 -10.71
C ARG A 89 9.17 -2.42 -9.46
N ASP A 90 8.25 -1.48 -9.62
CA ASP A 90 7.43 -0.95 -8.54
C ASP A 90 6.50 -2.04 -7.98
N TYR A 91 5.94 -2.90 -8.84
CA TYR A 91 5.17 -4.10 -8.48
C TYR A 91 6.01 -5.10 -7.70
N ASN A 92 7.19 -5.46 -8.20
CA ASN A 92 8.09 -6.40 -7.54
C ASN A 92 8.58 -5.85 -6.19
N ALA A 93 8.85 -4.53 -6.11
CA ALA A 93 9.20 -3.87 -4.87
C ALA A 93 8.04 -3.88 -3.87
N ALA A 94 6.82 -3.57 -4.33
CA ALA A 94 5.61 -3.61 -3.52
C ALA A 94 5.30 -5.03 -3.03
N ARG A 95 5.29 -6.02 -3.92
CA ARG A 95 5.09 -7.45 -3.61
C ARG A 95 6.13 -7.95 -2.62
N LYS A 96 7.43 -7.70 -2.86
CA LYS A 96 8.50 -8.08 -1.93
C LYS A 96 8.29 -7.45 -0.55
N LYS A 97 7.84 -6.19 -0.50
CA LYS A 97 7.57 -5.50 0.75
C LYS A 97 6.38 -6.11 1.49
N LEU A 98 5.25 -6.33 0.81
CA LEU A 98 4.04 -6.91 1.38
C LEU A 98 4.29 -8.32 1.93
N LEU A 99 5.00 -9.16 1.18
CA LEU A 99 5.46 -10.47 1.65
C LEU A 99 6.31 -10.36 2.92
N SER A 100 7.26 -9.42 2.96
CA SER A 100 8.15 -9.24 4.11
C SER A 100 7.45 -8.80 5.40
N VAL A 101 6.24 -8.25 5.29
CA VAL A 101 5.42 -7.82 6.44
C VAL A 101 4.25 -8.76 6.71
N GLY A 102 4.21 -9.92 6.02
CA GLY A 102 3.29 -11.01 6.37
C GLY A 102 2.01 -11.10 5.55
N TRP A 103 1.95 -10.47 4.38
CA TRP A 103 0.92 -10.83 3.41
C TRP A 103 1.27 -12.17 2.77
N SER A 104 0.28 -13.03 2.56
CA SER A 104 0.47 -14.26 1.80
C SER A 104 0.62 -13.97 0.30
N ALA A 105 1.28 -14.87 -0.43
CA ALA A 105 1.37 -14.76 -1.88
C ALA A 105 -0.03 -14.76 -2.52
N GLU A 106 -0.93 -15.61 -2.03
CA GLU A 106 -2.31 -15.70 -2.50
C GLU A 106 -3.11 -14.41 -2.27
N GLU A 107 -3.00 -13.78 -1.09
CA GLU A 107 -3.62 -12.47 -0.84
C GLU A 107 -3.10 -11.40 -1.79
N ILE A 108 -1.80 -11.40 -2.10
CA ILE A 108 -1.18 -10.44 -3.01
C ILE A 108 -1.63 -10.68 -4.45
N ASP A 109 -1.62 -11.94 -4.88
CA ASP A 109 -1.95 -12.33 -6.25
C ASP A 109 -3.45 -12.12 -6.54
N ASN A 110 -4.29 -12.08 -5.50
CA ASN A 110 -5.71 -11.69 -5.57
C ASN A 110 -5.95 -10.16 -5.63
N LEU A 111 -4.92 -9.32 -5.46
CA LEU A 111 -5.05 -7.86 -5.60
C LEU A 111 -4.82 -7.41 -7.04
N GLY A 112 -5.69 -6.56 -7.57
CA GLY A 112 -5.39 -5.85 -8.82
C GLY A 112 -4.21 -4.89 -8.64
N ASN A 113 -3.46 -4.61 -9.72
CA ASN A 113 -2.25 -3.74 -9.69
C ASN A 113 -2.45 -2.40 -8.96
N GLY A 114 -3.63 -1.76 -9.10
CA GLY A 114 -3.95 -0.51 -8.41
C GLY A 114 -4.21 -0.66 -6.90
N GLN A 115 -4.76 -1.80 -6.48
CA GLN A 115 -4.98 -2.12 -5.07
C GLN A 115 -3.67 -2.49 -4.39
N LEU A 116 -2.84 -3.31 -5.03
CA LEU A 116 -1.50 -3.68 -4.54
C LEU A 116 -0.64 -2.46 -4.24
N TYR A 117 -0.64 -1.47 -5.14
CA TYR A 117 0.12 -0.24 -4.94
C TYR A 117 -0.45 0.63 -3.80
N SER A 118 -1.77 0.63 -3.63
CA SER A 118 -2.44 1.32 -2.51
C SER A 118 -2.08 0.68 -1.17
N GLU A 119 -2.13 -0.65 -1.08
CA GLU A 119 -1.73 -1.40 0.12
C GLU A 119 -0.25 -1.21 0.45
N TYR A 120 0.62 -1.25 -0.56
CA TYR A 120 2.03 -0.96 -0.39
C TYR A 120 2.29 0.45 0.16
N LYS A 121 1.60 1.47 -0.37
CA LYS A 121 1.74 2.84 0.16
C LYS A 121 1.19 2.98 1.58
N ALA A 122 0.06 2.34 1.87
CA ALA A 122 -0.51 2.33 3.21
C ALA A 122 0.49 1.71 4.20
N GLU A 123 1.13 0.60 3.82
CA GLU A 123 2.15 -0.05 4.62
C GLU A 123 3.40 0.82 4.84
N LEU A 124 3.88 1.52 3.82
CA LEU A 124 4.97 2.49 3.98
C LEU A 124 4.58 3.65 4.91
N ALA A 125 3.34 4.14 4.81
CA ALA A 125 2.85 5.19 5.69
C ALA A 125 2.75 4.73 7.15
N ARG A 126 2.32 3.48 7.38
CA ARG A 126 2.33 2.86 8.72
C ARG A 126 3.75 2.79 9.29
N GLN A 127 4.72 2.35 8.49
CA GLN A 127 6.12 2.28 8.93
C GLN A 127 6.74 3.65 9.21
N ARG A 128 6.25 4.72 8.58
CA ARG A 128 6.69 6.09 8.90
C ARG A 128 6.32 6.52 10.32
N LEU A 129 5.23 5.97 10.88
CA LEU A 129 4.86 6.20 12.29
C LEU A 129 5.71 5.35 13.26
N ASP A 130 6.27 4.23 12.78
CA ASP A 130 7.25 3.40 13.49
C ASP A 130 8.71 3.82 13.20
N THR A 131 8.94 4.83 12.34
CA THR A 131 10.28 5.32 12.02
C THR A 131 10.74 6.24 13.15
N PRO A 132 11.85 5.94 13.85
CA PRO A 132 12.29 6.74 14.99
C PRO A 132 12.60 8.18 14.56
N HIS A 133 12.02 9.16 15.26
CA HIS A 133 12.28 10.59 15.04
C HIS A 133 13.72 11.01 15.41
N PHE A 134 14.50 10.11 16.01
CA PHE A 134 15.86 10.34 16.52
C PHE A 134 16.95 9.71 15.62
N GLU A 135 16.76 9.71 14.31
CA GLU A 135 17.70 9.13 13.32
C GLU A 135 19.12 9.75 13.38
N LYS A 136 19.29 10.90 14.06
CA LYS A 136 20.58 11.59 14.24
C LYS A 136 21.46 11.08 15.39
N GLN A 137 21.03 10.08 16.17
CA GLN A 137 21.86 9.50 17.23
C GLN A 137 22.41 8.13 16.79
N GLU A 138 23.73 7.94 16.88
CA GLU A 138 24.45 6.70 16.53
C GLU A 138 24.02 5.47 17.37
N ILE A 139 23.22 5.67 18.42
CA ILE A 139 22.72 4.62 19.30
C ILE A 139 21.48 3.98 18.66
N LYS A 140 21.69 2.81 18.03
CA LYS A 140 20.58 1.95 17.57
C LYS A 140 19.85 1.34 18.77
N TYR A 141 18.75 1.94 19.19
CA TYR A 141 17.77 1.26 20.04
C TYR A 141 17.30 -0.02 19.34
N THR A 142 17.24 -1.13 20.08
CA THR A 142 17.00 -2.48 19.55
C THR A 142 15.68 -2.53 18.76
N ARG A 143 15.78 -2.81 17.46
CA ARG A 143 14.62 -3.16 16.64
C ARG A 143 14.16 -4.56 17.04
N VAL A 144 13.11 -4.65 17.87
CA VAL A 144 12.35 -5.90 17.94
C VAL A 144 11.81 -6.16 16.54
N LYS A 145 12.16 -7.30 15.94
CA LYS A 145 11.59 -7.74 14.66
C LYS A 145 10.08 -7.85 14.86
N ILE A 146 9.33 -6.92 14.27
CA ILE A 146 7.87 -7.04 14.13
C ILE A 146 7.61 -8.40 13.47
N ARG A 147 6.88 -9.29 14.15
CA ARG A 147 6.62 -10.64 13.66
C ARG A 147 5.80 -10.56 12.36
N PRO A 148 6.30 -11.08 11.22
CA PRO A 148 5.68 -10.96 9.91
C PRO A 148 4.49 -11.93 9.72
N ALA A 149 3.73 -12.27 10.75
CA ALA A 149 2.74 -13.37 10.67
C ALA A 149 1.29 -12.91 10.43
N GLN A 150 1.00 -11.61 10.26
CA GLN A 150 -0.38 -11.11 10.20
C GLN A 150 -0.58 -9.91 9.25
N GLY A 151 0.21 -9.77 8.18
CA GLY A 151 0.24 -8.54 7.37
C GLY A 151 -1.12 -8.15 6.78
N GLY A 152 -1.85 -9.10 6.19
CA GLY A 152 -3.18 -8.87 5.62
C GLY A 152 -4.24 -8.56 6.68
N PHE A 153 -4.37 -9.41 7.71
CA PHE A 153 -5.28 -9.18 8.83
C PHE A 153 -5.03 -7.83 9.50
N ARG A 154 -3.78 -7.57 9.89
CA ARG A 154 -3.37 -6.31 10.50
C ARG A 154 -3.74 -5.12 9.63
N ALA A 155 -3.42 -5.15 8.35
CA ALA A 155 -3.72 -4.06 7.43
C ALA A 155 -5.23 -3.77 7.37
N ARG A 156 -6.05 -4.81 7.27
CA ARG A 156 -7.51 -4.67 7.20
C ARG A 156 -8.09 -4.15 8.53
N VAL A 157 -7.64 -4.67 9.67
CA VAL A 157 -8.07 -4.23 11.00
C VAL A 157 -7.67 -2.77 11.25
N MET A 158 -6.42 -2.39 11.01
CA MET A 158 -5.96 -1.01 11.18
C MET A 158 -6.77 -0.03 10.31
N THR A 159 -7.06 -0.41 9.06
CA THR A 159 -7.91 0.40 8.17
C THR A 159 -9.34 0.51 8.68
N ASN A 160 -9.89 -0.57 9.25
CA ASN A 160 -11.24 -0.56 9.82
C ASN A 160 -11.40 0.42 10.99
N TRP A 161 -10.31 0.71 11.68
CA TRP A 161 -10.24 1.60 12.85
C TRP A 161 -9.55 2.95 12.57
N ASP A 162 -9.47 3.37 11.30
CA ASP A 162 -8.84 4.64 10.87
C ASP A 162 -7.38 4.82 11.31
N ASN A 163 -6.64 3.72 11.51
CA ASN A 163 -5.30 3.73 12.09
C ASN A 163 -5.25 4.46 13.44
N ARG A 164 -6.24 4.18 14.29
CA ARG A 164 -6.36 4.71 15.63
C ARG A 164 -6.69 3.57 16.58
N CYS A 165 -6.17 3.64 17.80
CA CYS A 165 -6.56 2.71 18.86
C CYS A 165 -8.07 2.82 19.11
N ALA A 166 -8.76 1.67 19.17
CA ALA A 166 -10.19 1.55 19.42
C ALA A 166 -10.62 2.15 20.76
N ILE A 167 -9.72 2.13 21.75
CA ILE A 167 -9.97 2.62 23.11
C ILE A 167 -9.53 4.09 23.22
N THR A 168 -8.23 4.36 23.06
CA THR A 168 -7.64 5.67 23.39
C THR A 168 -7.60 6.66 22.22
N GLY A 169 -7.81 6.18 20.98
CA GLY A 169 -7.66 7.01 19.79
C GLY A 169 -6.21 7.42 19.48
N THR A 170 -5.19 6.85 20.13
CA THR A 170 -3.80 7.10 19.74
C THR A 170 -3.52 6.59 18.33
N GLY A 171 -2.63 7.25 17.59
CA GLY A 171 -2.14 6.81 16.28
C GLY A 171 -0.80 6.08 16.33
N LEU A 172 -0.24 5.86 17.53
CA LEU A 172 1.11 5.35 17.73
C LEU A 172 1.10 3.96 18.36
N ALA A 173 2.14 3.16 18.07
CA ALA A 173 2.36 1.83 18.63
C ALA A 173 1.14 0.90 18.49
N LEU A 174 0.54 0.85 17.30
CA LEU A 174 -0.71 0.13 17.06
C LEU A 174 -0.46 -1.34 16.70
N GLU A 175 -1.33 -2.21 17.21
CA GLU A 175 -1.40 -3.65 16.98
C GLU A 175 -2.81 -4.07 16.55
N ALA A 176 -2.90 -5.14 15.77
CA ALA A 176 -4.17 -5.75 15.41
C ALA A 176 -4.38 -6.95 16.33
N ALA A 177 -5.37 -6.82 17.20
CA ALA A 177 -5.72 -7.82 18.18
C ALA A 177 -6.94 -8.61 17.70
N HIS A 178 -6.97 -9.90 17.99
CA HIS A 178 -8.17 -10.69 17.75
C HIS A 178 -9.16 -10.51 18.91
N ILE A 179 -10.46 -10.43 18.62
CA ILE A 179 -11.50 -10.45 19.65
C ILE A 179 -11.61 -11.88 20.21
N ILE A 180 -11.78 -12.85 19.32
CA ILE A 180 -11.68 -14.28 19.62
C ILE A 180 -10.27 -14.73 19.23
N SER A 181 -9.49 -15.18 20.20
CA SER A 181 -8.09 -15.56 19.97
C SER A 181 -7.95 -16.64 18.90
N HIS A 182 -6.83 -16.62 18.16
CA HIS A 182 -6.52 -17.68 17.20
C HIS A 182 -6.43 -19.07 17.89
N ALA A 183 -5.92 -19.12 19.13
CA ALA A 183 -5.84 -20.36 19.91
C ALA A 183 -7.23 -20.93 20.25
N SER A 184 -8.24 -20.07 20.33
CA SER A 184 -9.65 -20.41 20.54
C SER A 184 -10.44 -20.62 19.24
N GLY A 185 -9.76 -20.69 18.08
CA GLY A 185 -10.39 -20.89 16.77
C GLY A 185 -10.89 -19.62 16.08
N GLY A 186 -10.50 -18.43 16.56
CA GLY A 186 -10.88 -17.16 15.94
C GLY A 186 -10.25 -16.96 14.56
N ALA A 187 -11.09 -16.64 13.57
CA ALA A 187 -10.64 -16.39 12.22
C ALA A 187 -9.98 -15.00 12.08
N PRO A 188 -8.98 -14.82 11.21
CA PRO A 188 -8.31 -13.53 10.96
C PRO A 188 -9.15 -12.62 10.03
N THR A 189 -10.38 -12.32 10.44
CA THR A 189 -11.35 -11.47 9.72
C THR A 189 -11.42 -10.06 10.31
N VAL A 190 -11.92 -9.09 9.54
CA VAL A 190 -12.04 -7.70 10.01
C VAL A 190 -13.01 -7.59 11.18
N GLU A 191 -14.07 -8.39 11.12
CA GLU A 191 -15.14 -8.47 12.10
C GLU A 191 -14.64 -9.04 13.44
N ASN A 192 -13.54 -9.80 13.44
CA ASN A 192 -12.89 -10.36 14.62
C ASN A 192 -11.66 -9.55 15.08
N GLY A 193 -11.55 -8.29 14.67
CA GLY A 193 -10.31 -7.51 14.83
C GLY A 193 -10.47 -6.14 15.50
N LEU A 194 -9.66 -5.90 16.53
CA LEU A 194 -9.51 -4.60 17.18
C LEU A 194 -8.14 -3.99 16.86
N CYS A 195 -8.11 -2.70 16.54
CA CYS A 195 -6.87 -1.94 16.46
C CYS A 195 -6.57 -1.37 17.86
N LEU A 196 -5.56 -1.87 18.55
CA LEU A 196 -5.22 -1.47 19.93
C LEU A 196 -3.81 -0.89 20.00
N ALA A 197 -3.54 -0.06 21.00
CA ALA A 197 -2.16 0.26 21.35
C ALA A 197 -1.48 -1.02 21.91
N ALA A 198 -0.19 -1.20 21.66
CA ALA A 198 0.53 -2.43 21.97
C ALA A 198 0.47 -2.82 23.47
N ASP A 199 0.47 -1.82 24.35
CA ASP A 199 0.29 -2.03 25.80
C ASP A 199 -1.12 -2.52 26.13
N LEU A 200 -2.16 -1.94 25.53
CA LEU A 200 -3.54 -2.37 25.71
C LEU A 200 -3.81 -3.75 25.10
N HIS A 201 -3.20 -4.07 23.96
CA HIS A 201 -3.23 -5.41 23.39
C HIS A 201 -2.59 -6.42 24.34
N THR A 202 -1.43 -6.07 24.92
CA THR A 202 -0.75 -6.91 25.91
C THR A 202 -1.60 -7.12 27.16
N LEU A 203 -2.32 -6.10 27.65
CA LEU A 203 -3.26 -6.25 28.76
C LEU A 203 -4.39 -7.22 28.40
N MET A 204 -4.91 -7.13 27.17
CA MET A 204 -5.98 -8.00 26.70
C MET A 204 -5.53 -9.46 26.61
N ASP A 205 -4.37 -9.72 26.00
CA ASP A 205 -3.79 -11.06 25.88
C ASP A 205 -3.48 -11.69 27.25
N ARG A 206 -3.22 -10.87 28.27
CA ARG A 206 -2.95 -11.30 29.65
C ARG A 206 -4.20 -11.39 30.52
N GLY A 207 -5.38 -11.03 30.01
CA GLY A 207 -6.64 -11.09 30.74
C GLY A 207 -6.87 -9.93 31.72
N HIS A 208 -6.06 -8.87 31.67
CA HIS A 208 -6.25 -7.66 32.47
C HIS A 208 -7.19 -6.64 31.83
N LEU A 209 -7.50 -6.83 30.54
CA LEU A 209 -8.46 -6.05 29.78
C LEU A 209 -9.35 -7.00 29.00
N LEU A 210 -10.65 -6.75 29.01
CA LEU A 210 -11.60 -7.39 28.10
C LEU A 210 -12.58 -6.36 27.54
N ILE A 211 -13.25 -6.72 26.45
CA ILE A 211 -14.35 -5.94 25.90
C ILE A 211 -15.65 -6.70 26.14
N ASP A 212 -16.54 -6.10 26.92
CA ASP A 212 -17.89 -6.60 27.17
C ASP A 212 -18.87 -5.80 26.30
N GLY A 213 -19.38 -6.44 25.24
CA GLY A 213 -20.08 -5.74 24.17
C GLY A 213 -19.18 -4.71 23.49
N ASN A 214 -19.39 -3.43 23.74
CA ASN A 214 -18.54 -2.34 23.26
C ASN A 214 -17.88 -1.52 24.38
N VAL A 215 -17.86 -2.06 25.61
CA VAL A 215 -17.37 -1.37 26.81
C VAL A 215 -16.09 -2.04 27.28
N VAL A 216 -15.08 -1.24 27.57
CA VAL A 216 -13.82 -1.70 28.17
C VAL A 216 -14.05 -2.09 29.62
N ARG A 217 -13.55 -3.26 30.02
CA ARG A 217 -13.50 -3.72 31.40
C ARG A 217 -12.08 -4.09 31.78
N LEU A 218 -11.65 -3.64 32.95
CA LEU A 218 -10.33 -3.90 33.50
C LEU A 218 -10.39 -4.81 34.73
N SER A 219 -9.34 -5.62 34.94
CA SER A 219 -9.13 -6.33 36.21
C SER A 219 -8.83 -5.34 37.34
N ASP A 220 -8.93 -5.80 38.59
CA ASP A 220 -8.67 -4.96 39.76
C ASP A 220 -7.24 -4.40 39.75
N GLU A 221 -6.24 -5.23 39.37
CA GLU A 221 -4.85 -4.79 39.26
C GLU A 221 -4.65 -3.72 38.17
N ALA A 222 -5.36 -3.84 37.04
CA ALA A 222 -5.30 -2.84 35.98
C ALA A 222 -6.02 -1.53 36.36
N LYS A 223 -7.03 -1.59 37.24
CA LYS A 223 -7.70 -0.40 37.79
C LYS A 223 -6.83 0.34 38.80
N GLU A 224 -5.92 -0.34 39.49
CA GLU A 224 -4.99 0.29 40.42
C GLU A 224 -3.82 0.99 39.72
N GLU A 225 -3.46 0.59 38.50
CA GLU A 225 -2.40 1.21 37.70
C GLU A 225 -2.86 2.57 37.12
N PRO A 226 -2.24 3.71 37.50
CA PRO A 226 -2.65 5.05 37.06
C PRO A 226 -2.70 5.23 35.54
N ARG A 227 -1.88 4.49 34.79
CA ARG A 227 -1.89 4.56 33.32
C ARG A 227 -3.19 4.06 32.71
N TYR A 228 -3.84 3.07 33.33
CA TYR A 228 -4.99 2.35 32.74
C TYR A 228 -6.30 2.59 33.50
N SER A 229 -6.25 3.00 34.76
CA SER A 229 -7.41 3.14 35.65
C SER A 229 -8.58 3.91 35.05
N GLY A 230 -8.32 4.96 34.27
CA GLY A 230 -9.33 5.77 33.60
C GLY A 230 -9.97 5.15 32.35
N LEU A 231 -9.57 3.94 31.95
CA LEU A 231 -10.10 3.27 30.76
C LEU A 231 -11.30 2.35 31.06
N ASP A 232 -11.50 1.93 32.31
CA ASP A 232 -12.65 1.10 32.69
C ASP A 232 -13.97 1.82 32.41
N GLY A 233 -14.92 1.12 31.79
CA GLY A 233 -16.20 1.70 31.39
C GLY A 233 -16.15 2.56 30.12
N THR A 234 -14.97 2.74 29.49
CA THR A 234 -14.87 3.48 28.23
C THR A 234 -15.57 2.72 27.11
N VAL A 235 -16.39 3.43 26.32
CA VAL A 235 -17.01 2.89 25.11
C VAL A 235 -16.01 2.94 23.96
N LEU A 236 -15.89 1.84 23.21
CA LEU A 236 -15.05 1.78 22.03
C LEU A 236 -15.46 2.82 20.98
N ARG A 237 -14.48 3.31 20.24
CA ARG A 237 -14.73 4.12 19.04
C ARG A 237 -15.50 3.31 17.99
N ASN A 238 -16.10 3.98 17.03
CA ASN A 238 -16.82 3.30 15.95
C ASN A 238 -15.85 2.85 14.85
N PRO A 239 -15.84 1.56 14.49
CA PRO A 239 -15.14 1.08 13.30
C PRO A 239 -15.93 1.37 12.02
N ARG A 240 -15.28 1.31 10.85
CA ARG A 240 -15.92 1.47 9.53
C ARG A 240 -16.87 0.32 9.20
N ARG A 241 -16.49 -0.89 9.58
CA ARG A 241 -17.32 -2.10 9.58
C ARG A 241 -17.52 -2.56 11.01
N PRO A 242 -18.77 -2.87 11.42
CA PRO A 242 -19.04 -3.43 12.73
C PRO A 242 -18.18 -4.68 12.99
N VAL A 243 -17.66 -4.76 14.21
CA VAL A 243 -16.99 -5.96 14.72
C VAL A 243 -18.00 -6.81 15.49
N VAL A 244 -17.72 -8.10 15.63
CA VAL A 244 -18.57 -9.06 16.31
C VAL A 244 -17.92 -9.43 17.63
N PHE A 245 -18.62 -9.16 18.72
CA PHE A 245 -18.24 -9.62 20.05
C PHE A 245 -18.98 -10.92 20.34
N PRO A 246 -18.34 -11.89 21.00
CA PRO A 246 -19.06 -13.04 21.54
C PRO A 246 -20.11 -12.54 22.53
N ASP A 247 -21.28 -13.19 22.54
CA ASP A 247 -22.33 -12.88 23.51
C ASP A 247 -21.78 -12.99 24.94
N SER A 248 -22.14 -12.05 25.80
CA SER A 248 -21.80 -12.07 27.23
C SER A 248 -22.29 -13.38 27.84
N GLN A 249 -21.38 -14.21 28.37
CA GLN A 249 -21.75 -15.36 29.23
C GLN A 249 -22.07 -14.88 30.64
#